data_AF-A0A1V4YYV8-F1
#
_entry.id   AF-A0A1V4YYV8-F1
#
_cell.length_a   1.000
_cell.length_b   1.000
_cell.length_c   1.000
_cell.angle_alpha   90.00
_cell.angle_beta   90.00
_cell.angle_gamma   90.00
#
_symmetry.space_group_name_H-M   'P 1'
#
loop_
_entity.id
_entity.type
_entity.pdbx_description
1 polymer ?
#
loop_
_entity_poly.entity_id
_entity_poly.type
_entity_poly.pdbx_seq_one_letter_code
_entity_poly.pdbx_strand_id
1 'polypeptide(L)'
;MFERRGLIILVLVAAVLAAGCTSGPAGAPATPGPEKQAALNATLEKAALVSSLESAYAKIGSDIAAASFTPPPQLNKSMVEADIATVDSYMAALADYRTASAGYRAFLDNGSAEYRQAADNETGAETKRQEAAGLKQDLGLVSDWLAEYDIWKPVNDTAGERIKEMLYFATLTDPYHQSSPAEGIRFFDQARPQFIAYLNESAVMIDRTDALIGALDNSTARNSLVRFKADIESTNGWVKTNYNLMVDAFNDKTKGHFGVQERIG
;
A
#
# COMPACT_ATOMS: atom_id res chain seq x y z
N MET A 1 -2.74 -9.56 17.83
CA MET A 1 -4.03 -9.93 18.47
C MET A 1 -5.09 -10.21 17.38
N PHE A 2 -4.81 -11.14 16.46
CA PHE A 2 -5.53 -11.33 15.18
C PHE A 2 -6.34 -12.65 15.11
N GLU A 3 -6.59 -13.33 16.23
CA GLU A 3 -7.03 -14.74 16.21
C GLU A 3 -8.55 -15.00 16.24
N ARG A 4 -9.45 -14.06 15.92
CA ARG A 4 -10.91 -14.35 16.03
C ARG A 4 -11.84 -13.92 14.89
N ARG A 5 -11.36 -13.45 13.74
CA ARG A 5 -12.26 -12.89 12.70
C ARG A 5 -12.56 -13.79 11.48
N GLY A 6 -11.95 -14.97 11.38
CA GLY A 6 -12.09 -15.85 10.21
C GLY A 6 -13.25 -16.87 10.23
N LEU A 7 -14.15 -16.84 11.23
CA LEU A 7 -15.06 -17.97 11.51
C LEU A 7 -16.55 -17.63 11.37
N ILE A 8 -16.93 -16.68 10.49
CA ILE A 8 -18.35 -16.29 10.32
C ILE A 8 -18.98 -16.94 9.09
N ILE A 9 -18.24 -17.14 7.99
CA ILE A 9 -18.80 -17.72 6.76
C ILE A 9 -19.01 -19.24 6.85
N LEU A 10 -18.20 -19.95 7.64
CA LEU A 10 -18.43 -21.39 7.90
C LEU A 10 -19.70 -21.63 8.74
N VAL A 11 -20.18 -20.61 9.46
CA VAL A 11 -21.45 -20.64 10.20
C VAL A 11 -22.66 -20.42 9.27
N LEU A 12 -22.49 -19.71 8.14
CA LEU A 12 -23.56 -19.38 7.19
C LEU A 12 -24.13 -20.61 6.47
N VAL A 13 -23.31 -21.60 6.11
CA VAL A 13 -23.78 -22.83 5.42
C VAL A 13 -24.47 -23.79 6.40
N ALA A 14 -23.96 -23.91 7.63
CA ALA A 14 -24.52 -24.83 8.63
C ALA A 14 -25.81 -24.29 9.30
N ALA A 15 -25.94 -22.97 9.51
CA ALA A 15 -27.10 -22.39 10.17
C ALA A 15 -28.35 -22.34 9.27
N VAL A 16 -28.19 -22.11 7.96
CA VAL A 16 -29.30 -22.15 6.99
C VAL A 16 -29.86 -23.59 6.84
N LEU A 17 -29.00 -24.60 6.99
CA LEU A 17 -29.44 -26.01 7.03
C LEU A 17 -30.07 -26.41 8.38
N ALA A 18 -29.68 -25.79 9.50
CA ALA A 18 -30.19 -26.12 10.83
C ALA A 18 -31.54 -25.45 11.17
N ALA A 19 -31.86 -24.29 10.58
CA ALA A 19 -33.12 -23.58 10.81
C ALA A 19 -34.35 -24.30 10.19
N GLY A 20 -34.15 -25.30 9.32
CA GLY A 20 -35.21 -26.10 8.71
C GLY A 20 -35.75 -27.25 9.57
N CYS A 21 -35.28 -27.44 10.81
CA CYS A 21 -35.65 -28.61 11.64
C CYS A 21 -36.02 -28.23 13.08
N THR A 22 -37.06 -27.42 13.29
CA THR A 22 -37.78 -27.41 14.56
C THR A 22 -39.28 -27.57 14.32
N SER A 23 -39.78 -28.75 14.68
CA SER A 23 -41.18 -29.17 14.61
C SER A 23 -42.06 -28.38 15.59
N GLY A 24 -42.99 -27.61 15.05
CA GLY A 24 -44.19 -27.10 15.73
C GLY A 24 -45.46 -27.61 15.03
N PRO A 25 -46.60 -27.74 15.73
CA PRO A 25 -47.63 -28.72 15.39
C PRO A 25 -48.50 -28.33 14.18
N ALA A 26 -48.64 -29.29 13.26
CA ALA A 26 -49.79 -29.54 12.39
C ALA A 26 -50.45 -28.33 11.70
N GLY A 27 -49.68 -27.64 10.86
CA GLY A 27 -50.15 -27.12 9.58
C GLY A 27 -49.19 -27.67 8.53
N ALA A 28 -49.68 -28.16 7.40
CA ALA A 28 -48.86 -28.77 6.34
C ALA A 28 -47.55 -27.99 6.11
N PRO A 29 -46.40 -28.65 5.89
CA PRO A 29 -45.18 -27.94 5.53
C PRO A 29 -45.50 -27.18 4.25
N ALA A 30 -45.65 -25.86 4.36
CA ALA A 30 -45.76 -25.00 3.20
C ALA A 30 -44.41 -25.14 2.52
N THR A 31 -44.34 -26.02 1.51
CA THR A 31 -43.27 -26.01 0.54
C THR A 31 -43.09 -24.55 0.14
N PRO A 32 -41.89 -23.97 0.32
CA PRO A 32 -41.64 -22.60 -0.08
C PRO A 32 -42.17 -22.43 -1.50
N GLY A 33 -42.99 -21.40 -1.75
CA GLY A 33 -43.42 -21.10 -3.11
C GLY A 33 -42.19 -21.03 -4.03
N PRO A 34 -42.29 -21.41 -5.31
CA PRO A 34 -41.14 -21.52 -6.21
C PRO A 34 -40.30 -20.22 -6.25
N GLU A 35 -40.94 -19.06 -6.09
CA GLU A 35 -40.28 -17.75 -5.99
C GLU A 35 -39.42 -17.57 -4.73
N LYS A 36 -39.91 -18.01 -3.55
CA LYS A 36 -39.14 -17.98 -2.29
C LYS A 36 -37.92 -18.88 -2.39
N GLN A 37 -38.07 -20.08 -2.96
CA GLN A 37 -36.95 -21.00 -3.13
C GLN A 37 -35.92 -20.48 -4.14
N ALA A 38 -36.36 -19.87 -5.24
CA ALA A 38 -35.47 -19.25 -6.21
C ALA A 38 -34.67 -18.09 -5.59
N ALA A 39 -35.29 -17.24 -4.78
CA ALA A 39 -34.62 -16.15 -4.07
C ALA A 39 -33.60 -16.65 -3.04
N LEU A 40 -33.92 -17.75 -2.33
CA LEU A 40 -32.97 -18.42 -1.43
C LEU A 40 -31.76 -18.96 -2.20
N ASN A 41 -32.00 -19.69 -3.30
CA ASN A 41 -30.93 -20.26 -4.13
C ASN A 41 -30.00 -19.17 -4.68
N ALA A 42 -30.56 -18.05 -5.17
CA ALA A 42 -29.77 -16.91 -5.63
C ALA A 42 -28.91 -16.31 -4.50
N THR A 43 -29.46 -16.19 -3.29
CA THR A 43 -28.72 -15.69 -2.13
C THR A 43 -27.55 -16.61 -1.77
N LEU A 44 -27.78 -17.93 -1.79
CA LEU A 44 -26.74 -18.92 -1.51
C LEU A 44 -25.62 -18.93 -2.57
N GLU A 45 -25.97 -18.75 -3.84
CA GLU A 45 -24.99 -18.63 -4.93
C GLU A 45 -24.07 -17.41 -4.72
N LYS A 46 -24.65 -16.25 -4.39
CA LYS A 46 -23.85 -15.04 -4.09
C LYS A 46 -23.01 -15.18 -2.84
N ALA A 47 -23.53 -15.86 -1.80
CA ALA A 47 -22.76 -16.16 -0.59
C ALA A 47 -21.54 -17.05 -0.88
N ALA A 48 -21.68 -18.04 -1.77
CA ALA A 48 -20.57 -18.89 -2.19
C ALA A 48 -19.47 -18.09 -2.91
N LEU A 49 -19.86 -17.14 -3.77
CA LEU A 49 -18.90 -16.24 -4.43
C LEU A 49 -18.14 -15.38 -3.40
N VAL A 50 -18.85 -14.74 -2.46
CA VAL A 50 -18.21 -13.96 -1.37
C VAL A 50 -17.20 -14.82 -0.61
N SER A 51 -17.58 -16.07 -0.29
CA SER A 51 -16.72 -17.03 0.42
C SER A 51 -15.44 -17.35 -0.35
N SER A 52 -15.54 -17.55 -1.67
CA SER A 52 -14.38 -17.84 -2.53
C SER A 52 -13.38 -16.67 -2.60
N LEU A 53 -13.88 -15.43 -2.52
CA LEU A 53 -13.06 -14.22 -2.61
C LEU A 53 -12.49 -13.79 -1.25
N GLU A 54 -13.13 -14.17 -0.14
CA GLU A 54 -12.72 -13.76 1.21
C GLU A 54 -11.31 -14.23 1.57
N SER A 55 -10.89 -15.40 1.10
CA SER A 55 -9.52 -15.89 1.33
C SER A 55 -8.46 -15.05 0.62
N ALA A 56 -8.74 -14.61 -0.61
CA ALA A 56 -7.85 -13.73 -1.35
C ALA A 56 -7.79 -12.34 -0.70
N TYR A 57 -8.94 -11.77 -0.32
CA TYR A 57 -9.02 -10.52 0.42
C TYR A 57 -8.23 -10.55 1.74
N ALA A 58 -8.38 -11.62 2.55
CA ALA A 58 -7.67 -11.76 3.81
C ALA A 58 -6.15 -11.84 3.65
N LYS A 59 -5.68 -12.47 2.56
CA LYS A 59 -4.24 -12.55 2.25
C LYS A 59 -3.66 -11.16 1.96
N ILE A 60 -4.37 -10.32 1.19
CA ILE A 60 -3.93 -8.96 0.85
C ILE A 60 -3.69 -8.13 2.12
N GLY A 61 -4.64 -8.17 3.07
CA GLY A 61 -4.46 -7.46 4.35
C GLY A 61 -3.25 -7.96 5.16
N SER A 62 -2.95 -9.26 5.10
CA SER A 62 -1.75 -9.83 5.74
C SER A 62 -0.46 -9.41 5.05
N ASP A 63 -0.43 -9.38 3.71
CA ASP A 63 0.76 -9.02 2.93
C ASP A 63 1.14 -7.56 3.16
N ILE A 64 0.16 -6.65 3.23
CA ILE A 64 0.38 -5.23 3.56
C ILE A 64 0.89 -5.06 4.99
N ALA A 65 0.36 -5.83 5.95
CA ALA A 65 0.83 -5.78 7.33
C ALA A 65 2.24 -6.36 7.52
N ALA A 66 2.61 -7.34 6.67
CA ALA A 66 3.93 -7.96 6.66
C ALA A 66 4.96 -7.16 5.84
N ALA A 67 4.52 -6.25 4.97
CA ALA A 67 5.40 -5.40 4.18
C ALA A 67 6.25 -4.50 5.09
N SER A 68 7.49 -4.90 5.28
CA SER A 68 8.56 -4.02 5.75
C SER A 68 9.09 -3.22 4.57
N PHE A 69 8.75 -1.91 4.48
CA PHE A 69 9.34 -0.95 3.52
C PHE A 69 10.82 -0.63 3.83
N THR A 70 11.62 -1.62 4.21
CA THR A 70 13.07 -1.58 3.95
C THR A 70 13.27 -1.65 2.43
N PRO A 71 14.26 -0.94 1.86
CA PRO A 71 14.29 -0.54 0.44
C PRO A 71 13.93 -1.72 -0.46
N PRO A 72 12.81 -1.69 -1.22
CA PRO A 72 12.07 -2.91 -1.51
C PRO A 72 12.60 -3.60 -2.78
N PRO A 73 12.83 -4.91 -2.72
CA PRO A 73 12.71 -5.77 -3.89
C PRO A 73 11.35 -6.52 -3.96
N GLN A 74 10.41 -6.33 -3.03
CA GLN A 74 9.24 -7.25 -2.90
C GLN A 74 7.84 -6.65 -3.13
N LEU A 75 7.67 -5.32 -3.13
CA LEU A 75 6.41 -4.66 -3.50
C LEU A 75 6.61 -3.99 -4.86
N ASN A 76 5.92 -4.49 -5.89
CA ASN A 76 5.90 -3.88 -7.20
C ASN A 76 4.49 -3.32 -7.49
N LYS A 77 4.43 -2.29 -8.32
CA LYS A 77 3.18 -1.60 -8.66
C LYS A 77 2.12 -2.54 -9.24
N SER A 78 2.51 -3.48 -10.09
CA SER A 78 1.58 -4.40 -10.75
C SER A 78 0.90 -5.38 -9.78
N MET A 79 1.59 -5.79 -8.72
CA MET A 79 1.00 -6.58 -7.63
C MET A 79 -0.04 -5.77 -6.87
N VAL A 80 0.27 -4.52 -6.52
CA VAL A 80 -0.69 -3.63 -5.82
C VAL A 80 -1.92 -3.36 -6.68
N GLU A 81 -1.76 -3.14 -7.99
CA GLU A 81 -2.87 -2.98 -8.94
C GLU A 81 -3.73 -4.25 -9.06
N ALA A 82 -3.12 -5.44 -9.02
CA ALA A 82 -3.84 -6.71 -9.00
C ALA A 82 -4.62 -6.92 -7.68
N ASP A 83 -4.04 -6.51 -6.55
CA ASP A 83 -4.71 -6.54 -5.25
C ASP A 83 -5.91 -5.59 -5.23
N ILE A 84 -5.80 -4.39 -5.81
CA ILE A 84 -6.92 -3.45 -5.98
C ILE A 84 -8.06 -4.12 -6.77
N ALA A 85 -7.74 -4.78 -7.89
CA ALA A 85 -8.76 -5.47 -8.71
C ALA A 85 -9.45 -6.62 -7.94
N THR A 86 -8.71 -7.31 -7.07
CA THR A 86 -9.25 -8.35 -6.19
C THR A 86 -10.20 -7.77 -5.15
N VAL A 87 -9.81 -6.65 -4.52
CA VAL A 87 -10.67 -5.93 -3.56
C VAL A 87 -11.94 -5.41 -4.24
N ASP A 88 -11.85 -4.89 -5.46
CA ASP A 88 -13.01 -4.46 -6.24
C ASP A 88 -13.98 -5.61 -6.52
N SER A 89 -13.45 -6.77 -6.91
CA SER A 89 -14.26 -7.98 -7.13
C SER A 89 -14.97 -8.43 -5.85
N TYR A 90 -14.28 -8.38 -4.70
CA TYR A 90 -14.85 -8.71 -3.40
C TYR A 90 -15.95 -7.73 -2.98
N MET A 91 -15.73 -6.42 -3.14
CA MET A 91 -16.72 -5.40 -2.85
C MET A 91 -17.98 -5.54 -3.70
N ALA A 92 -17.82 -5.85 -4.99
CA ALA A 92 -18.94 -6.13 -5.89
C ALA A 92 -19.73 -7.37 -5.45
N ALA A 93 -19.04 -8.46 -5.10
CA ALA A 93 -19.69 -9.68 -4.62
C ALA A 93 -20.48 -9.45 -3.32
N LEU A 94 -19.97 -8.63 -2.39
CA LEU A 94 -20.68 -8.25 -1.16
C LEU A 94 -21.95 -7.43 -1.46
N ALA A 95 -21.90 -6.52 -2.43
CA ALA A 95 -23.05 -5.72 -2.84
C ALA A 95 -24.13 -6.58 -3.53
N ASP A 96 -23.72 -7.50 -4.41
CA ASP A 96 -24.59 -8.48 -5.05
C ASP A 96 -25.28 -9.37 -4.01
N TYR A 97 -24.50 -9.89 -3.05
CA TYR A 97 -25.03 -10.72 -1.96
C TYR A 97 -26.07 -9.96 -1.13
N ARG A 98 -25.77 -8.72 -0.75
CA ARG A 98 -26.71 -7.87 0.01
C ARG A 98 -28.01 -7.67 -0.76
N THR A 99 -27.94 -7.42 -2.07
CA THR A 99 -29.11 -7.25 -2.93
C THR A 99 -29.94 -8.53 -3.03
N ALA A 100 -29.29 -9.69 -3.22
CA ALA A 100 -29.96 -10.99 -3.26
C ALA A 100 -30.64 -11.32 -1.91
N SER A 101 -29.94 -11.09 -0.79
CA SER A 101 -30.47 -11.31 0.55
C SER A 101 -31.70 -10.44 0.84
N ALA A 102 -31.67 -9.16 0.45
CA ALA A 102 -32.83 -8.28 0.58
C ALA A 102 -34.03 -8.77 -0.26
N GLY A 103 -33.76 -9.30 -1.46
CA GLY A 103 -34.77 -9.94 -2.31
C GLY A 103 -35.38 -11.18 -1.67
N TYR A 104 -34.57 -12.04 -1.03
CA TYR A 104 -35.07 -13.19 -0.27
C TYR A 104 -35.87 -12.77 0.98
N ARG A 105 -35.39 -11.76 1.70
CA ARG A 105 -36.03 -11.23 2.91
C ARG A 105 -37.44 -10.69 2.66
N ALA A 106 -37.74 -10.22 1.44
CA ALA A 106 -39.08 -9.80 1.04
C ALA A 106 -40.15 -10.91 1.08
N PHE A 107 -39.73 -12.19 1.06
CA PHE A 107 -40.62 -13.36 1.18
C PHE A 107 -40.72 -13.92 2.60
N LEU A 108 -40.12 -13.26 3.59
CA LEU A 108 -40.06 -13.71 4.97
C LEU A 108 -40.96 -12.85 5.86
N ASP A 109 -41.53 -13.49 6.89
CA ASP A 109 -42.26 -12.76 7.92
C ASP A 109 -41.29 -11.93 8.77
N ASN A 110 -41.57 -10.63 8.95
CA ASN A 110 -40.71 -9.69 9.69
C ASN A 110 -40.37 -10.16 11.12
N GLY A 111 -41.24 -10.95 11.76
CA GLY A 111 -41.01 -11.48 13.11
C GLY A 111 -40.21 -12.78 13.16
N SER A 112 -39.92 -13.39 12.01
CA SER A 112 -39.25 -14.68 11.94
C SER A 112 -37.77 -14.59 12.32
N ALA A 113 -37.20 -15.71 12.77
CA ALA A 113 -35.75 -15.82 12.98
C ALA A 113 -34.97 -15.68 11.65
N GLU A 114 -35.50 -16.28 10.58
CA GLU A 114 -34.95 -16.21 9.22
C GLU A 114 -34.82 -14.76 8.74
N TYR A 115 -35.85 -13.94 8.94
CA TYR A 115 -35.83 -12.52 8.57
C TYR A 115 -34.74 -11.75 9.29
N ARG A 116 -34.64 -11.93 10.62
CA ARG A 116 -33.63 -11.24 11.44
C ARG A 116 -32.23 -11.65 11.02
N GLN A 117 -32.01 -12.94 10.78
CA GLN A 117 -30.72 -13.44 10.31
C GLN A 117 -30.35 -12.86 8.93
N ALA A 118 -31.29 -12.79 7.98
CA ALA A 118 -31.04 -12.16 6.68
C ALA A 118 -30.68 -10.67 6.82
N ALA A 119 -31.38 -9.92 7.68
CA ALA A 119 -31.09 -8.52 7.96
C ALA A 119 -29.72 -8.31 8.63
N ASP A 120 -29.35 -9.18 9.57
CA ASP A 120 -28.04 -9.17 10.22
C ASP A 120 -26.92 -9.45 9.21
N ASN A 121 -27.13 -10.41 8.31
CA ASN A 121 -26.18 -10.74 7.24
C ASN A 121 -25.99 -9.58 6.25
N GLU A 122 -27.07 -8.90 5.87
CA GLU A 122 -27.02 -7.69 5.02
C GLU A 122 -26.16 -6.60 5.67
N THR A 123 -26.33 -6.39 6.98
CA THR A 123 -25.57 -5.41 7.77
C THR A 123 -24.09 -5.81 7.86
N GLY A 124 -23.80 -7.09 8.11
CA GLY A 124 -22.44 -7.63 8.13
C GLY A 124 -21.73 -7.49 6.78
N ALA A 125 -22.43 -7.77 5.68
CA ALA A 125 -21.89 -7.61 4.33
C ALA A 125 -21.56 -6.14 4.00
N GLU A 126 -22.41 -5.20 4.39
CA GLU A 126 -22.14 -3.77 4.23
C GLU A 126 -20.94 -3.31 5.06
N THR A 127 -20.80 -3.79 6.29
CA THR A 127 -19.65 -3.48 7.14
C THR A 127 -18.35 -3.94 6.49
N LYS A 128 -18.29 -5.19 6.01
CA LYS A 128 -17.11 -5.71 5.29
C LYS A 128 -16.82 -4.95 4.01
N ARG A 129 -17.85 -4.49 3.29
CA ARG A 129 -17.69 -3.70 2.08
C ARG A 129 -17.03 -2.34 2.38
N GLN A 130 -17.39 -1.72 3.52
CA GLN A 130 -16.77 -0.48 3.98
C GLN A 130 -15.31 -0.72 4.43
N GLU A 131 -15.03 -1.81 5.15
CA GLU A 131 -13.66 -2.21 5.49
C GLU A 131 -12.80 -2.45 4.24
N ALA A 132 -13.34 -3.15 3.24
CA ALA A 132 -12.67 -3.37 1.96
C ALA A 132 -12.44 -2.07 1.18
N ALA A 133 -13.38 -1.11 1.24
CA ALA A 133 -13.21 0.21 0.63
C ALA A 133 -12.05 0.99 1.28
N GLY A 134 -11.90 0.91 2.61
CA GLY A 134 -10.75 1.47 3.32
C GLY A 134 -9.44 0.86 2.85
N LEU A 135 -9.36 -0.48 2.77
CA LEU A 135 -8.18 -1.17 2.25
C LEU A 135 -7.84 -0.78 0.80
N LYS A 136 -8.86 -0.63 -0.06
CA LYS A 136 -8.67 -0.17 -1.43
C LYS A 136 -8.06 1.24 -1.47
N GLN A 137 -8.51 2.13 -0.60
CA GLN A 137 -7.95 3.48 -0.51
C GLN A 137 -6.47 3.43 -0.11
N ASP A 138 -6.13 2.63 0.90
CA ASP A 138 -4.73 2.45 1.33
C ASP A 138 -3.86 1.90 0.21
N LEU A 139 -4.34 0.86 -0.51
CA LEU A 139 -3.66 0.30 -1.67
C LEU A 139 -3.46 1.32 -2.80
N GLY A 140 -4.46 2.18 -3.04
CA GLY A 140 -4.36 3.26 -4.03
C GLY A 140 -3.25 4.25 -3.67
N LEU A 141 -3.19 4.67 -2.40
CA LEU A 141 -2.13 5.57 -1.92
C LEU A 141 -0.73 4.93 -2.02
N VAL A 142 -0.62 3.63 -1.73
CA VAL A 142 0.64 2.88 -1.89
C VAL A 142 1.03 2.76 -3.36
N SER A 143 0.07 2.54 -4.27
CA SER A 143 0.32 2.48 -5.72
C SER A 143 0.86 3.81 -6.26
N ASP A 144 0.26 4.93 -5.85
CA ASP A 144 0.71 6.28 -6.23
C ASP A 144 2.13 6.56 -5.68
N TRP A 145 2.42 6.15 -4.44
CA TRP A 145 3.75 6.28 -3.85
C TRP A 145 4.80 5.43 -4.59
N LEU A 146 4.45 4.21 -5.02
CA LEU A 146 5.34 3.36 -5.82
C LEU A 146 5.65 3.98 -7.18
N ALA A 147 4.68 4.67 -7.79
CA ALA A 147 4.91 5.38 -9.05
C ALA A 147 5.93 6.52 -8.89
N GLU A 148 5.89 7.26 -7.77
CA GLU A 148 6.90 8.27 -7.44
C GLU A 148 8.26 7.64 -7.14
N TYR A 149 8.28 6.53 -6.39
CA TYR A 149 9.49 5.79 -6.11
C TYR A 149 10.20 5.33 -7.38
N ASP A 150 9.46 4.89 -8.40
CA ASP A 150 10.01 4.48 -9.70
C ASP A 150 10.66 5.65 -10.47
N ILE A 151 10.24 6.89 -10.22
CA ILE A 151 10.86 8.11 -10.77
C ILE A 151 12.11 8.47 -9.97
N TRP A 152 11.99 8.46 -8.64
CA TRP A 152 13.06 8.83 -7.73
C TRP A 152 14.24 7.85 -7.78
N LYS A 153 13.97 6.55 -7.85
CA LYS A 153 14.99 5.50 -7.72
C LYS A 153 16.11 5.62 -8.77
N PRO A 154 15.85 5.77 -10.08
CA PRO A 154 16.90 5.96 -11.07
C PRO A 154 17.75 7.22 -10.82
N VAL A 155 17.12 8.31 -10.33
CA VAL A 155 17.82 9.54 -9.96
C VAL A 155 18.74 9.30 -8.77
N ASN A 156 18.25 8.61 -7.75
CA ASN A 156 19.04 8.18 -6.60
C ASN A 156 20.19 7.25 -7.00
N ASP A 157 19.97 6.26 -7.86
CA ASP A 157 21.00 5.35 -8.32
C ASP A 157 22.11 6.10 -9.08
N THR A 158 21.72 7.03 -9.96
CA THR A 158 22.64 7.90 -10.71
C THR A 158 23.46 8.78 -9.78
N ALA A 159 22.81 9.43 -8.81
CA ALA A 159 23.47 10.23 -7.79
C ALA A 159 24.36 9.37 -6.89
N GLY A 160 23.95 8.13 -6.59
CA GLY A 160 24.71 7.15 -5.82
C GLY A 160 26.05 6.80 -6.46
N GLU A 161 26.11 6.68 -7.78
CA GLU A 161 27.39 6.52 -8.48
C GLU A 161 28.27 7.77 -8.34
N ARG A 162 27.70 8.98 -8.39
CA ARG A 162 28.46 10.22 -8.09
C ARG A 162 28.87 10.35 -6.65
N ILE A 163 28.08 9.86 -5.69
CA ILE A 163 28.45 9.81 -4.27
C ILE A 163 29.71 8.96 -4.10
N LYS A 164 29.80 7.80 -4.78
CA LYS A 164 31.01 6.97 -4.75
C LYS A 164 32.22 7.69 -5.34
N GLU A 165 32.05 8.37 -6.47
CA GLU A 165 33.12 9.20 -7.06
C GLU A 165 33.50 10.37 -6.13
N MET A 166 32.53 11.00 -5.47
CA MET A 166 32.73 12.08 -4.51
C MET A 166 33.55 11.59 -3.30
N LEU A 167 33.21 10.41 -2.77
CA LEU A 167 33.96 9.75 -1.70
C LEU A 167 35.38 9.41 -2.15
N TYR A 168 35.56 8.97 -3.39
CA TYR A 168 36.89 8.74 -3.97
C TYR A 168 37.69 10.05 -4.03
N PHE A 169 37.15 11.14 -4.55
CA PHE A 169 37.82 12.44 -4.55
C PHE A 169 38.10 13.00 -3.14
N ALA A 170 37.17 12.81 -2.20
CA ALA A 170 37.32 13.26 -0.82
C ALA A 170 38.38 12.46 -0.07
N THR A 171 38.46 11.14 -0.27
CA THR A 171 39.50 10.28 0.33
C THR A 171 40.86 10.42 -0.37
N LEU A 172 40.88 10.83 -1.63
CA LEU A 172 42.08 11.24 -2.37
C LEU A 172 42.57 12.66 -2.06
N THR A 173 42.07 13.29 -1.00
CA THR A 173 42.81 14.37 -0.32
C THR A 173 44.08 13.87 0.38
N ASP A 174 44.50 12.64 0.09
CA ASP A 174 45.88 12.19 0.18
C ASP A 174 46.81 13.12 -0.67
N PRO A 175 47.83 13.75 -0.07
CA PRO A 175 48.79 14.62 -0.77
C PRO A 175 49.57 13.93 -1.92
N TYR A 176 49.47 12.60 -2.09
CA TYR A 176 50.13 11.86 -3.17
C TYR A 176 49.28 11.64 -4.42
N HIS A 177 47.96 11.87 -4.38
CA HIS A 177 47.10 11.74 -5.55
C HIS A 177 46.74 13.11 -6.14
N GLN A 178 47.56 13.53 -7.11
CA GLN A 178 47.35 14.76 -7.87
C GLN A 178 46.18 14.60 -8.85
N SER A 179 44.95 14.67 -8.37
CA SER A 179 43.84 15.00 -9.29
C SER A 179 44.10 16.38 -9.88
N SER A 180 44.18 16.43 -11.20
CA SER A 180 44.43 17.66 -11.93
C SER A 180 43.24 18.62 -11.74
N PRO A 181 43.46 19.95 -11.75
CA PRO A 181 42.35 20.91 -11.71
C PRO A 181 41.27 20.65 -12.77
N ALA A 182 41.66 20.15 -13.96
CA ALA A 182 40.72 19.79 -15.02
C ALA A 182 39.80 18.61 -14.66
N GLU A 183 40.30 17.61 -13.92
CA GLU A 183 39.49 16.49 -13.45
C GLU A 183 38.50 16.90 -12.35
N GLY A 184 38.90 17.82 -11.47
CA GLY A 184 38.01 18.39 -10.46
C GLY A 184 36.86 19.18 -11.10
N ILE A 185 37.17 20.06 -12.06
CA ILE A 185 36.16 20.80 -12.83
C ILE A 185 35.19 19.84 -13.52
N ARG A 186 35.72 18.82 -14.22
CA ARG A 186 34.90 17.79 -14.88
C ARG A 186 33.96 17.09 -13.91
N PHE A 187 34.45 16.73 -12.72
CA PHE A 187 33.61 16.11 -11.69
C PHE A 187 32.47 17.04 -11.28
N PHE A 188 32.76 18.29 -10.94
CA PHE A 188 31.73 19.24 -10.51
C PHE A 188 30.70 19.52 -11.61
N ASP A 189 31.12 19.71 -12.86
CA ASP A 189 30.23 19.93 -14.01
C ASP A 189 29.25 18.76 -14.21
N GLN A 190 29.71 17.52 -13.98
CA GLN A 190 28.91 16.31 -14.16
C GLN A 190 28.06 15.96 -12.93
N ALA A 191 28.60 16.20 -11.73
CA ALA A 191 27.98 15.78 -10.48
C ALA A 191 26.97 16.80 -9.96
N ARG A 192 27.21 18.12 -10.14
CA ARG A 192 26.34 19.18 -9.62
C ARG A 192 24.89 19.03 -10.09
N PRO A 193 24.59 18.86 -11.39
CA PRO A 193 23.21 18.72 -11.85
C PRO A 193 22.55 17.46 -11.29
N GLN A 194 23.33 16.39 -11.08
CA GLN A 194 22.83 15.10 -10.58
C GLN A 194 22.50 15.17 -9.08
N PHE A 195 23.31 15.87 -8.27
CA PHE A 195 22.99 16.11 -6.87
C PHE A 195 21.82 17.07 -6.70
N ILE A 196 21.73 18.13 -7.52
CA ILE A 196 20.56 19.03 -7.50
C ILE A 196 19.29 18.25 -7.85
N ALA A 197 19.31 17.44 -8.92
CA ALA A 197 18.19 16.59 -9.29
C ALA A 197 17.82 15.64 -8.14
N TYR A 198 18.80 14.94 -7.56
CA TYR A 198 18.56 14.06 -6.41
C TYR A 198 17.91 14.78 -5.23
N LEU A 199 18.39 15.97 -4.85
CA LEU A 199 17.84 16.72 -3.74
C LEU A 199 16.41 17.18 -3.99
N ASN A 200 16.10 17.63 -5.22
CA ASN A 200 14.76 18.05 -5.62
C ASN A 200 13.78 16.86 -5.61
N GLU A 201 14.14 15.76 -6.27
CA GLU A 201 13.29 14.56 -6.33
C GLU A 201 13.16 13.91 -4.95
N SER A 202 14.20 13.97 -4.11
CA SER A 202 14.13 13.48 -2.74
C SER A 202 13.18 14.31 -1.87
N ALA A 203 13.10 15.62 -2.08
CA ALA A 203 12.12 16.47 -1.38
C ALA A 203 10.68 16.06 -1.76
N VAL A 204 10.41 15.84 -3.05
CA VAL A 204 9.11 15.32 -3.52
C VAL A 204 8.81 13.96 -2.90
N MET A 205 9.80 13.04 -2.90
CA MET A 205 9.66 11.70 -2.33
C MET A 205 9.38 11.74 -0.81
N ILE A 206 10.02 12.65 -0.08
CA ILE A 206 9.78 12.88 1.36
C ILE A 206 8.34 13.37 1.58
N ASP A 207 7.90 14.40 0.84
CA ASP A 207 6.54 14.95 0.97
C ASP A 207 5.46 13.89 0.68
N ARG A 208 5.67 13.07 -0.35
CA ARG A 208 4.77 11.94 -0.68
C ARG A 208 4.79 10.87 0.41
N THR A 209 5.95 10.57 0.96
CA THR A 209 6.09 9.61 2.05
C THR A 209 5.40 10.11 3.33
N ASP A 210 5.49 11.40 3.65
CA ASP A 210 4.79 12.00 4.78
C ASP A 210 3.27 11.94 4.63
N ALA A 211 2.76 12.27 3.44
CA ALA A 211 1.34 12.16 3.14
C ALA A 211 0.85 10.72 3.35
N LEU A 212 1.62 9.72 2.90
CA LEU A 212 1.29 8.30 3.08
C LEU A 212 1.35 7.88 4.56
N ILE A 213 2.36 8.31 5.31
CA ILE A 213 2.48 8.04 6.76
C ILE A 213 1.28 8.62 7.52
N GLY A 214 0.80 9.80 7.13
CA GLY A 214 -0.37 10.44 7.75
C GLY A 214 -1.69 9.76 7.42
N ALA A 215 -1.78 9.10 6.27
CA ALA A 215 -2.98 8.38 5.83
C ALA A 215 -3.06 6.95 6.36
N LEU A 216 -1.92 6.28 6.59
CA LEU A 216 -1.89 4.91 7.09
C LEU A 216 -2.01 4.86 8.62
N ASP A 217 -3.09 4.24 9.11
CA ASP A 217 -3.26 3.99 10.54
C ASP A 217 -2.24 2.96 11.06
N ASN A 218 -1.79 3.18 12.31
CA ASN A 218 -0.64 2.58 13.01
C ASN A 218 -0.33 1.11 12.64
N SER A 219 0.52 0.93 11.62
CA SER A 219 0.86 -0.36 11.02
C SER A 219 2.38 -0.54 10.89
N THR A 220 2.84 -1.79 10.71
CA THR A 220 4.25 -2.10 10.39
C THR A 220 4.73 -1.32 9.16
N ALA A 221 3.85 -1.19 8.16
CA ALA A 221 4.05 -0.40 6.95
C ALA A 221 4.47 1.05 7.26
N ARG A 222 3.72 1.73 8.15
CA ARG A 222 4.01 3.09 8.59
C ARG A 222 5.41 3.22 9.19
N ASN A 223 5.81 2.31 10.07
CA ASN A 223 7.14 2.36 10.71
C ASN A 223 8.28 2.23 9.71
N SER A 224 8.10 1.41 8.67
CA SER A 224 9.10 1.27 7.63
C SER A 224 9.17 2.51 6.73
N LEU A 225 8.05 3.15 6.40
CA LEU A 225 8.03 4.43 5.66
C LEU A 225 8.73 5.55 6.45
N VAL A 226 8.54 5.60 7.78
CA VAL A 226 9.25 6.54 8.66
C VAL A 226 10.77 6.34 8.59
N ARG A 227 11.24 5.08 8.61
CA ARG A 227 12.68 4.78 8.48
C ARG A 227 13.21 5.15 7.10
N PHE A 228 12.49 4.77 6.04
CA PHE A 228 12.85 5.11 4.67
C PHE A 228 13.00 6.63 4.48
N LYS A 229 12.05 7.42 5.00
CA LYS A 229 12.14 8.88 5.01
C LYS A 229 13.40 9.36 5.73
N ALA A 230 13.64 8.87 6.94
CA ALA A 230 14.81 9.27 7.73
C ALA A 230 16.15 8.96 7.01
N ASP A 231 16.22 7.84 6.29
CA ASP A 231 17.39 7.48 5.50
C ASP A 231 17.62 8.45 4.32
N ILE A 232 16.55 8.87 3.62
CA ILE A 232 16.65 9.90 2.57
C ILE A 232 17.10 11.24 3.17
N GLU A 233 16.48 11.69 4.26
CA GLU A 233 16.82 12.96 4.91
C GLU A 233 18.29 12.99 5.37
N SER A 234 18.74 11.89 5.97
CA SER A 234 20.15 11.71 6.36
C SER A 234 21.09 11.78 5.16
N THR A 235 20.74 11.09 4.07
CA THR A 235 21.53 11.09 2.83
C THR A 235 21.58 12.48 2.18
N ASN A 236 20.46 13.20 2.13
CA ASN A 236 20.39 14.58 1.66
C ASN A 236 21.34 15.50 2.44
N GLY A 237 21.31 15.43 3.77
CA GLY A 237 22.19 16.21 4.63
C GLY A 237 23.67 15.90 4.39
N TRP A 238 23.99 14.63 4.23
CA TRP A 238 25.35 14.18 3.95
C TRP A 238 25.85 14.65 2.58
N VAL A 239 25.05 14.52 1.51
CA VAL A 239 25.39 14.97 0.15
C VAL A 239 25.67 16.47 0.12
N LYS A 240 24.76 17.29 0.66
CA LYS A 240 24.94 18.75 0.71
C LYS A 240 26.22 19.15 1.42
N THR A 241 26.47 18.56 2.59
CA THR A 241 27.64 18.89 3.42
C THR A 241 28.93 18.52 2.70
N ASN A 242 29.06 17.29 2.21
CA ASN A 242 30.31 16.81 1.62
C ASN A 242 30.60 17.47 0.26
N TYR A 243 29.57 17.68 -0.56
CA TYR A 243 29.74 18.39 -1.82
C TYR A 243 30.27 19.81 -1.60
N ASN A 244 29.68 20.57 -0.67
CA ASN A 244 30.11 21.93 -0.37
C ASN A 244 31.52 21.97 0.25
N LEU A 245 31.88 21.00 1.10
CA LEU A 245 33.26 20.87 1.61
C LEU A 245 34.28 20.62 0.49
N MET A 246 33.92 19.84 -0.53
CA MET A 246 34.77 19.62 -1.68
C MET A 246 34.93 20.86 -2.55
N VAL A 247 33.85 21.62 -2.78
CA VAL A 247 33.92 22.91 -3.49
C VAL A 247 34.88 23.87 -2.77
N ASP A 248 34.82 23.92 -1.43
CA ASP A 248 35.70 24.78 -0.63
C ASP A 248 37.17 24.33 -0.72
N ALA A 249 37.45 23.04 -0.51
CA ALA A 249 38.79 22.49 -0.63
C ALA A 249 39.38 22.71 -2.04
N PHE A 250 38.55 22.60 -3.08
CA PHE A 250 38.97 22.84 -4.46
C PHE A 250 39.27 24.32 -4.72
N ASN A 251 38.42 25.24 -4.22
CA ASN A 251 38.64 26.68 -4.30
C ASN A 251 39.92 27.11 -3.58
N ASP A 252 40.22 26.53 -2.41
CA ASP A 252 41.46 26.80 -1.67
C ASP A 252 42.71 26.37 -2.43
N LYS A 253 42.65 25.19 -3.07
CA LYS A 253 43.74 24.63 -3.89
C LYS A 253 43.97 25.44 -5.17
N THR A 254 42.90 25.92 -5.80
CA THR A 254 42.95 26.65 -7.09
C THR A 254 43.00 28.17 -6.94
N LYS A 255 43.00 28.71 -5.71
CA LYS A 255 42.97 30.15 -5.43
C LYS A 255 41.71 30.87 -5.98
N GLY A 256 40.55 30.21 -5.85
CA GLY A 256 39.23 30.85 -5.94
C GLY A 256 38.63 30.95 -7.35
N HIS A 257 39.09 30.16 -8.31
CA HIS A 257 38.59 30.24 -9.69
C HIS A 257 37.24 29.53 -9.93
N PHE A 258 36.74 28.72 -8.99
CA PHE A 258 35.51 27.92 -9.17
C PHE A 258 34.26 28.58 -8.53
N GLY A 259 34.42 29.39 -7.48
CA GLY A 259 33.39 30.32 -6.99
C GLY A 259 32.31 29.75 -6.05
N VAL A 260 31.53 30.64 -5.42
CA VAL A 260 30.47 30.31 -4.43
C VAL A 260 29.18 29.79 -5.10
N GLN A 261 28.98 30.08 -6.38
CA GLN A 261 27.79 29.68 -7.16
C GLN A 261 27.70 28.17 -7.41
N GLU A 262 28.81 27.46 -7.22
CA GLU A 262 28.87 26.01 -7.42
C GLU A 262 28.35 25.23 -6.22
N ARG A 263 28.17 25.87 -5.05
CA ARG A 263 27.56 25.25 -3.88
C ARG A 263 26.11 24.82 -4.16
N ILE A 264 25.69 23.75 -3.48
CA ILE A 264 24.29 23.28 -3.50
C ILE A 264 23.60 23.63 -2.18
N GLY A 265 22.34 24.10 -2.30
CA GLY A 265 21.48 24.51 -1.18
C GLY A 265 20.63 23.38 -0.63
#